data_AF-A0A7Z9XGY7-F1
#
_entry.id   AF-A0A7Z9XGY7-F1
#
_cell.length_a   1.000
_cell.length_b   1.000
_cell.length_c   1.000
_cell.angle_alpha   90.00
_cell.angle_beta   90.00
_cell.angle_gamma   90.00
#
_symmetry.space_group_name_H-M   'P 1'
#
loop_
_entity.id
_entity.type
_entity.pdbx_description
1 polymer ?
#
loop_
_entity_poly.entity_id
_entity_poly.type
_entity_poly.pdbx_seq_one_letter_code
_entity_poly.pdbx_strand_id
1 'polypeptide(L)'
;MVENQINDSVFLRRVMPPVWRKRLEAWERDGELRFVNGGGLPVMKALVEYHSDDDNARLAFGLPADVWCLVHFVVYDHDGSVDTVPGEQSHLLGDACRLAGMGERSHRLRRKDQEHYIPIDALKDIVNARVTNPADRECLLAGIDRHYRLGIDRHFSLLPALGDSLFFKNEFTGPFASSWSDTWFERDDAWTEMTQLAEQIASTI
;
A
#
# COMPACT_ATOMS: atom_id res chain seq x y z
N MET A 1 -6.30 -4.59 8.66
CA MET A 1 -4.91 -5.05 8.91
C MET A 1 -4.06 -4.66 7.71
N VAL A 2 -2.75 -4.39 7.90
CA VAL A 2 -1.75 -4.09 6.85
C VAL A 2 -0.51 -4.98 7.06
N GLU A 3 0.31 -5.22 6.03
CA GLU A 3 1.47 -6.13 6.13
C GLU A 3 2.49 -5.64 7.19
N ASN A 4 2.90 -4.37 7.08
CA ASN A 4 3.76 -3.67 8.01
C ASN A 4 3.06 -2.44 8.59
N GLN A 5 2.66 -2.52 9.87
CA GLN A 5 1.91 -1.43 10.51
C GLN A 5 2.60 -0.07 10.43
N ILE A 6 3.94 -0.02 10.48
CA ILE A 6 4.67 1.25 10.53
C ILE A 6 4.73 1.87 9.13
N ASN A 7 5.29 1.15 8.16
CA ASN A 7 5.52 1.70 6.83
C ASN A 7 4.20 1.89 6.06
N ASP A 8 3.33 0.89 6.11
CA ASP A 8 2.12 0.87 5.28
C ASP A 8 1.09 1.88 5.77
N SER A 9 1.00 2.09 7.10
CA SER A 9 0.09 3.13 7.62
C SER A 9 0.58 4.53 7.28
N VAL A 10 1.89 4.77 7.25
CA VAL A 10 2.45 6.07 6.83
C VAL A 10 2.23 6.28 5.34
N PHE A 11 2.49 5.26 4.53
CA PHE A 11 2.18 5.24 3.11
C PHE A 11 0.71 5.60 2.87
N LEU A 12 -0.23 4.85 3.46
CA LEU A 12 -1.68 5.06 3.29
C LEU A 12 -2.10 6.48 3.67
N ARG A 13 -1.68 6.98 4.84
CA ARG A 13 -1.99 8.37 5.23
C ARG A 13 -1.47 9.37 4.21
N ARG A 14 -0.29 9.14 3.64
CA ARG A 14 0.32 10.08 2.70
C ARG A 14 -0.40 10.12 1.35
N VAL A 15 -0.68 8.96 0.78
CA VAL A 15 -1.23 8.82 -0.57
C VAL A 15 -2.73 9.06 -0.65
N MET A 16 -3.44 9.00 0.49
CA MET A 16 -4.85 9.34 0.55
C MET A 16 -5.11 10.82 0.21
N PRO A 17 -6.20 11.13 -0.53
CA PRO A 17 -6.63 12.50 -0.76
C PRO A 17 -6.86 13.25 0.56
N PRO A 18 -6.68 14.58 0.61
CA PRO A 18 -6.71 15.34 1.87
C PRO A 18 -8.00 15.16 2.70
N VAL A 19 -9.15 15.05 2.04
CA VAL A 19 -10.45 14.83 2.71
C VAL A 19 -10.47 13.46 3.39
N TRP A 20 -10.02 12.41 2.69
CA TRP A 20 -9.98 11.05 3.22
C TRP A 20 -8.89 10.87 4.28
N ARG A 21 -7.74 11.52 4.12
CA ARG A 21 -6.68 11.54 5.15
C ARG A 21 -7.23 12.04 6.48
N LYS A 22 -7.92 13.19 6.48
CA LYS A 22 -8.55 13.75 7.69
C LYS A 22 -9.62 12.83 8.26
N ARG A 23 -10.36 12.12 7.41
CA ARG A 23 -11.39 11.17 7.84
C ARG A 23 -10.79 9.91 8.48
N LEU A 24 -9.74 9.35 7.89
CA LEU A 24 -8.96 8.25 8.48
C LEU A 24 -8.38 8.65 9.83
N GLU A 25 -7.80 9.85 9.93
CA GLU A 25 -7.29 10.39 11.20
C GLU A 25 -8.39 10.52 12.27
N ALA A 26 -9.61 10.96 11.87
CA ALA A 26 -10.75 11.03 12.78
C ALA A 26 -11.18 9.63 13.25
N TRP A 27 -11.34 8.68 12.34
CA TRP A 27 -11.68 7.30 12.67
C TRP A 27 -10.63 6.63 13.56
N GLU A 28 -9.34 6.88 13.32
CA GLU A 28 -8.27 6.39 14.20
C GLU A 28 -8.36 6.98 15.61
N ARG A 29 -8.58 8.30 15.71
CA ARG A 29 -8.73 8.99 17.00
C ARG A 29 -9.96 8.51 17.77
N ASP A 30 -11.06 8.28 17.08
CA ASP A 30 -12.35 7.94 17.66
C ASP A 30 -12.46 6.42 17.94
N GLY A 31 -11.43 5.64 17.58
CA GLY A 31 -11.33 4.20 17.82
C GLY A 31 -12.11 3.34 16.83
N GLU A 32 -12.64 3.95 15.77
CA GLU A 32 -13.40 3.29 14.69
C GLU A 32 -12.47 2.55 13.71
N LEU A 33 -11.23 3.01 13.57
CA LEU A 33 -10.22 2.39 12.71
C LEU A 33 -8.90 2.17 13.46
N ARG A 34 -8.25 1.02 13.24
CA ARG A 34 -6.91 0.75 13.76
C ARG A 34 -6.07 -0.01 12.74
N PHE A 35 -4.87 0.50 12.47
CA PHE A 35 -3.85 -0.27 11.76
C PHE A 35 -3.24 -1.33 12.69
N VAL A 36 -3.25 -2.59 12.24
CA VAL A 36 -2.69 -3.73 12.96
C VAL A 36 -1.77 -4.48 12.01
N ASN A 37 -0.60 -4.86 12.53
CA ASN A 37 0.40 -5.62 11.80
C ASN A 37 -0.13 -7.02 11.46
N GLY A 38 -0.26 -7.33 10.18
CA GLY A 38 -0.69 -8.63 9.70
C GLY A 38 0.45 -9.60 9.42
N GLY A 39 1.68 -9.10 9.29
CA GLY A 39 2.78 -9.90 8.75
C GLY A 39 2.60 -10.14 7.27
N GLY A 40 3.37 -11.08 6.71
CA GLY A 40 3.28 -11.39 5.28
C GLY A 40 1.94 -12.03 4.89
N LEU A 41 1.65 -12.01 3.58
CA LEU A 41 0.42 -12.56 2.99
C LEU A 41 0.02 -13.97 3.51
N PRO A 42 0.95 -14.93 3.75
CA PRO A 42 0.58 -16.23 4.31
C PRO A 42 -0.02 -16.16 5.73
N VAL A 43 0.48 -15.24 6.56
CA VAL A 43 -0.04 -15.03 7.93
C VAL A 43 -1.42 -14.38 7.86
N MET A 44 -1.59 -13.39 6.98
CA MET A 44 -2.88 -12.76 6.74
C MET A 44 -3.92 -13.76 6.25
N LYS A 45 -3.54 -14.70 5.37
CA LYS A 45 -4.41 -15.79 4.91
C LYS A 45 -4.84 -16.69 6.07
N ALA A 46 -3.88 -17.12 6.89
CA ALA A 46 -4.19 -17.93 8.06
C ALA A 46 -5.18 -17.20 8.96
N LEU A 47 -4.98 -15.91 9.22
CA LEU A 47 -5.90 -15.11 10.02
C LEU A 47 -7.33 -15.10 9.45
N VAL A 48 -7.52 -14.96 8.13
CA VAL A 48 -8.85 -15.10 7.51
C VAL A 48 -9.43 -16.48 7.80
N GLU A 49 -8.66 -17.55 7.52
CA GLU A 49 -9.12 -18.94 7.68
C GLU A 49 -9.50 -19.27 9.13
N TYR A 50 -8.74 -18.76 10.12
CA TYR A 50 -8.98 -19.00 11.53
C TYR A 50 -10.05 -18.06 12.13
N HIS A 51 -10.13 -16.79 11.74
CA HIS A 51 -11.09 -15.83 12.32
C HIS A 51 -12.49 -15.90 11.71
N SER A 52 -12.72 -16.71 10.69
CA SER A 52 -14.06 -16.99 10.16
C SER A 52 -14.67 -18.31 10.67
N ASP A 53 -13.92 -19.09 11.45
CA ASP A 53 -14.32 -20.42 11.94
C ASP A 53 -14.09 -20.52 13.45
N ASP A 54 -15.17 -20.68 14.21
CA ASP A 54 -15.15 -20.72 15.67
C ASP A 54 -14.27 -21.83 16.25
N ASP A 55 -14.28 -23.02 15.66
CA ASP A 55 -13.52 -24.17 16.19
C ASP A 55 -12.02 -23.94 15.99
N ASN A 56 -11.67 -23.43 14.81
CA ASN A 56 -10.32 -23.07 14.43
C ASN A 56 -9.81 -21.84 15.21
N ALA A 57 -10.63 -20.81 15.41
CA ALA A 57 -10.32 -19.64 16.25
C ALA A 57 -10.06 -20.04 17.71
N ARG A 58 -10.91 -20.92 18.28
CA ARG A 58 -10.74 -21.43 19.63
C ARG A 58 -9.46 -22.23 19.79
N LEU A 59 -9.13 -23.06 18.80
CA LEU A 59 -7.90 -23.87 18.82
C LEU A 59 -6.64 -23.00 18.76
N ALA A 60 -6.64 -21.96 17.90
CA ALA A 60 -5.47 -21.13 17.65
C ALA A 60 -5.30 -19.99 18.67
N PHE A 61 -6.40 -19.35 19.09
CA PHE A 61 -6.40 -18.10 19.86
C PHE A 61 -7.10 -18.20 21.22
N GLY A 62 -7.72 -19.35 21.53
CA GLY A 62 -8.39 -19.59 22.82
C GLY A 62 -9.75 -18.88 22.98
N LEU A 63 -10.22 -18.16 21.96
CA LEU A 63 -11.48 -17.41 21.93
C LEU A 63 -12.21 -17.64 20.60
N PRO A 64 -13.56 -17.63 20.57
CA PRO A 64 -14.35 -17.79 19.34
C PRO A 64 -14.15 -16.63 18.35
N ALA A 65 -14.49 -16.88 17.07
CA ALA A 65 -14.27 -15.99 15.94
C ALA A 65 -15.03 -14.66 16.08
N ASP A 66 -16.23 -14.71 16.63
CA ASP A 66 -17.10 -13.58 16.93
C ASP A 66 -16.47 -12.52 17.86
N VAL A 67 -15.56 -12.91 18.76
CA VAL A 67 -14.84 -11.98 19.65
C VAL A 67 -13.81 -11.14 18.89
N TRP A 68 -13.26 -11.70 17.81
CA TRP A 68 -12.19 -11.05 17.05
C TRP A 68 -12.71 -10.11 15.96
N CYS A 69 -14.01 -10.22 15.59
CA CYS A 69 -14.75 -9.39 14.64
C CYS A 69 -13.83 -8.72 13.60
N LEU A 70 -13.19 -9.52 12.77
CA LEU A 70 -12.29 -9.00 11.76
C LEU A 70 -13.13 -8.30 10.67
N VAL A 71 -13.19 -6.97 10.72
CA VAL A 71 -14.05 -6.19 9.81
C VAL A 71 -13.40 -6.02 8.43
N HIS A 72 -12.09 -5.70 8.35
CA HIS A 72 -11.39 -5.40 7.08
C HIS A 72 -9.94 -5.93 6.96
N PHE A 73 -9.61 -6.45 5.78
CA PHE A 73 -8.24 -6.63 5.29
C PHE A 73 -7.93 -5.57 4.23
N VAL A 74 -7.00 -4.67 4.54
CA VAL A 74 -6.73 -3.50 3.71
C VAL A 74 -5.30 -3.57 3.21
N VAL A 75 -5.17 -3.59 1.89
CA VAL A 75 -4.00 -3.12 1.14
C VAL A 75 -2.74 -3.93 1.36
N TYR A 76 -2.47 -4.76 0.37
CA TYR A 76 -1.16 -5.29 0.09
C TYR A 76 -0.73 -4.90 -1.33
N ASP A 77 0.58 -4.92 -1.56
CA ASP A 77 1.24 -4.68 -2.84
C ASP A 77 0.59 -5.53 -3.94
N HIS A 78 0.47 -5.01 -5.17
CA HIS A 78 -0.15 -5.76 -6.26
C HIS A 78 0.58 -7.08 -6.54
N ASP A 79 1.88 -7.17 -6.18
CA ASP A 79 2.86 -8.28 -6.26
C ASP A 79 2.99 -9.05 -7.59
N GLY A 80 2.01 -8.93 -8.47
CA GLY A 80 1.98 -9.39 -9.84
C GLY A 80 2.82 -8.56 -10.80
N SER A 81 2.95 -9.08 -12.02
CA SER A 81 3.68 -8.44 -13.11
C SER A 81 2.82 -7.49 -13.96
N VAL A 82 1.48 -7.60 -13.87
CA VAL A 82 0.49 -6.77 -14.57
C VAL A 82 -0.78 -6.63 -13.73
N ASP A 83 -1.54 -5.55 -13.91
CA ASP A 83 -2.74 -5.20 -13.11
C ASP A 83 -3.83 -6.30 -13.02
N THR A 84 -3.92 -7.14 -14.04
CA THR A 84 -4.97 -8.19 -14.10
C THR A 84 -4.56 -9.49 -13.41
N VAL A 85 -3.28 -9.68 -13.08
CA VAL A 85 -2.75 -10.95 -12.57
C VAL A 85 -2.03 -10.72 -11.24
N PRO A 86 -2.66 -11.03 -10.09
CA PRO A 86 -1.95 -11.01 -8.81
C PRO A 86 -0.80 -12.02 -8.77
N GLY A 87 0.14 -11.83 -7.87
CA GLY A 87 1.05 -12.90 -7.45
C GLY A 87 0.30 -14.05 -6.77
N GLU A 88 0.98 -15.19 -6.67
CA GLU A 88 0.37 -16.42 -6.14
C GLU A 88 -0.17 -16.26 -4.72
N GLN A 89 0.58 -15.62 -3.82
CA GLN A 89 0.17 -15.44 -2.42
C GLN A 89 -1.02 -14.48 -2.31
N SER A 90 -1.01 -13.40 -3.08
CA SER A 90 -2.13 -12.47 -3.22
C SER A 90 -3.39 -13.14 -3.74
N HIS A 91 -3.26 -14.06 -4.70
CA HIS A 91 -4.37 -14.85 -5.22
C HIS A 91 -4.95 -15.77 -4.14
N LEU A 92 -4.09 -16.52 -3.43
CA LEU A 92 -4.50 -17.43 -2.36
C LEU A 92 -5.21 -16.71 -1.21
N LEU A 93 -4.72 -15.53 -0.81
CA LEU A 93 -5.38 -14.69 0.19
C LEU A 93 -6.74 -14.20 -0.32
N GLY A 94 -6.83 -13.71 -1.56
CA GLY A 94 -8.09 -13.28 -2.16
C GLY A 94 -9.15 -14.39 -2.20
N ASP A 95 -8.73 -15.62 -2.51
CA ASP A 95 -9.61 -16.80 -2.46
C ASP A 95 -10.09 -17.12 -1.04
N ALA A 96 -9.19 -17.07 -0.05
CA ALA A 96 -9.56 -17.27 1.36
C ALA A 96 -10.59 -16.22 1.81
N CYS A 97 -10.36 -14.94 1.50
CA CYS A 97 -11.31 -13.85 1.79
C CYS A 97 -12.68 -14.10 1.13
N ARG A 98 -12.71 -14.53 -0.12
CA ARG A 98 -13.96 -14.83 -0.85
C ARG A 98 -14.72 -15.99 -0.20
N LEU A 99 -14.03 -17.08 0.15
CA LEU A 99 -14.63 -18.24 0.82
C LEU A 99 -15.18 -17.90 2.20
N ALA A 100 -14.54 -16.97 2.91
CA ALA A 100 -14.98 -16.46 4.21
C ALA A 100 -16.10 -15.39 4.12
N GLY A 101 -16.63 -15.09 2.92
CA GLY A 101 -17.65 -14.05 2.73
C GLY A 101 -17.13 -12.61 2.89
N MET A 102 -15.81 -12.42 2.85
CA MET A 102 -15.11 -11.14 3.01
C MET A 102 -14.62 -10.54 1.68
N GLY A 103 -15.12 -11.02 0.54
CA GLY A 103 -14.63 -10.61 -0.79
C GLY A 103 -14.67 -9.09 -1.03
N GLU A 104 -15.70 -8.40 -0.51
CA GLU A 104 -15.84 -6.94 -0.63
C GLU A 104 -15.02 -6.16 0.41
N ARG A 105 -14.39 -6.86 1.35
CA ARG A 105 -13.60 -6.29 2.46
C ARG A 105 -12.10 -6.59 2.36
N SER A 106 -11.68 -7.04 1.18
CA SER A 106 -10.30 -7.36 0.82
C SER A 106 -9.87 -6.47 -0.34
N HIS A 107 -8.89 -5.60 -0.10
CA HIS A 107 -8.48 -4.59 -1.07
C HIS A 107 -7.02 -4.78 -1.48
N ARG A 108 -6.77 -4.89 -2.79
CA ARG A 108 -5.43 -4.92 -3.40
C ARG A 108 -5.16 -3.61 -4.10
N LEU A 109 -3.93 -3.11 -3.97
CA LEU A 109 -3.47 -1.94 -4.74
C LEU A 109 -3.35 -2.27 -6.22
N ARG A 110 -3.47 -1.26 -7.08
CA ARG A 110 -3.31 -1.34 -8.53
C ARG A 110 -1.88 -1.16 -9.00
N ARG A 111 -1.00 -0.62 -8.16
CA ARG A 111 0.42 -0.47 -8.49
C ARG A 111 1.22 -1.52 -7.76
N LYS A 112 2.37 -1.88 -8.34
CA LYS A 112 3.20 -3.00 -7.91
C LYS A 112 3.50 -2.96 -6.42
N ASP A 113 3.95 -1.81 -5.93
CA ASP A 113 4.30 -1.59 -4.53
C ASP A 113 4.20 -0.09 -4.18
N GLN A 114 4.46 0.23 -2.92
CA GLN A 114 4.45 1.60 -2.40
C GLN A 114 5.34 2.55 -3.21
N GLU A 115 6.51 2.10 -3.67
CA GLU A 115 7.45 2.95 -4.40
C GLU A 115 6.86 3.48 -5.72
N HIS A 116 5.91 2.76 -6.32
CA HIS A 116 5.21 3.17 -7.54
C HIS A 116 4.13 4.24 -7.29
N TYR A 117 3.91 4.64 -6.04
CA TYR A 117 3.07 5.78 -5.68
C TYR A 117 3.86 7.07 -5.42
N ILE A 118 5.19 7.04 -5.49
CA ILE A 118 6.01 8.23 -5.29
C ILE A 118 5.95 9.10 -6.56
N PRO A 119 5.41 10.33 -6.51
CA PRO A 119 5.29 11.20 -7.68
C PRO A 119 6.64 11.59 -8.27
N ILE A 120 6.66 11.97 -9.56
CA ILE A 120 7.90 12.33 -10.28
C ILE A 120 8.69 13.42 -9.57
N ASP A 121 7.99 14.45 -9.08
CA ASP A 121 8.61 15.59 -8.39
C ASP A 121 9.28 15.14 -7.08
N ALA A 122 8.65 14.21 -6.34
CA ALA A 122 9.23 13.64 -5.12
C ALA A 122 10.48 12.80 -5.41
N LEU A 123 10.47 11.98 -6.47
CA LEU A 123 11.65 11.21 -6.89
C LEU A 123 12.81 12.13 -7.27
N LYS A 124 12.53 13.21 -8.00
CA LYS A 124 13.53 14.22 -8.38
C LYS A 124 14.09 14.94 -7.17
N ASP A 125 13.25 15.30 -6.21
CA ASP A 125 13.67 15.92 -4.94
C ASP A 125 14.59 14.99 -4.15
N ILE A 126 14.25 13.71 -4.02
CA ILE A 126 15.11 12.71 -3.37
C ILE A 126 16.49 12.65 -4.04
N VAL A 127 16.52 12.57 -5.38
CA VAL A 127 17.76 12.50 -6.15
C VAL A 127 18.60 13.77 -5.96
N ASN A 128 17.97 14.94 -6.06
CA ASN A 128 18.66 16.23 -5.88
C ASN A 128 19.24 16.38 -4.47
N ALA A 129 18.57 15.83 -3.46
CA ALA A 129 19.02 15.90 -2.08
C ALA A 129 20.12 14.88 -1.74
N ARG A 130 20.06 13.65 -2.28
CA ARG A 130 20.94 12.54 -1.88
C ARG A 130 22.15 12.32 -2.79
N VAL A 131 22.06 12.64 -4.08
CA VAL A 131 23.08 12.27 -5.07
C VAL A 131 24.06 13.41 -5.27
N THR A 132 25.26 13.30 -4.69
CA THR A 132 26.27 14.36 -4.73
C THR A 132 27.01 14.41 -6.08
N ASN A 133 27.30 13.26 -6.69
CA ASN A 133 27.96 13.19 -7.99
C ASN A 133 27.04 13.75 -9.11
N PRO A 134 27.47 14.78 -9.87
CA PRO A 134 26.66 15.37 -10.93
C PRO A 134 26.28 14.39 -12.05
N ALA A 135 27.20 13.52 -12.48
CA ALA A 135 26.95 12.58 -13.58
C ALA A 135 25.92 11.51 -13.18
N ASP A 136 26.05 10.97 -11.96
CA ASP A 136 25.10 9.99 -11.42
C ASP A 136 23.71 10.63 -11.24
N ARG A 137 23.67 11.88 -10.79
CA ARG A 137 22.43 12.65 -10.62
C ARG A 137 21.74 12.87 -11.95
N GLU A 138 22.46 13.35 -12.96
CA GLU A 138 21.91 13.54 -14.31
C GLU A 138 21.39 12.23 -14.91
N CYS A 139 22.13 11.14 -14.73
CA CYS A 139 21.72 9.81 -15.18
C CYS A 139 20.41 9.36 -14.52
N LEU A 140 20.31 9.48 -13.19
CA LEU A 140 19.09 9.12 -12.45
C LEU A 140 17.89 10.00 -12.80
N LEU A 141 18.08 11.32 -12.91
CA LEU A 141 17.01 12.25 -13.31
C LEU A 141 16.48 11.92 -14.70
N ALA A 142 17.37 11.64 -15.66
CA ALA A 142 16.98 11.19 -16.99
C ALA A 142 16.28 9.81 -16.98
N GLY A 143 16.69 8.92 -16.08
CA GLY A 143 16.03 7.65 -15.83
C GLY A 143 14.61 7.82 -15.31
N ILE A 144 14.40 8.72 -14.35
CA ILE A 144 13.08 9.04 -13.79
C ILE A 144 12.16 9.57 -14.90
N ASP A 145 12.65 10.54 -15.69
CA ASP A 145 11.86 11.07 -16.81
C ASP A 145 11.48 9.99 -17.82
N ARG A 146 12.39 9.04 -18.10
CA ARG A 146 12.11 7.91 -18.98
C ARG A 146 11.06 6.97 -18.38
N HIS A 147 11.19 6.64 -17.10
CA HIS A 147 10.23 5.78 -16.39
C HIS A 147 8.81 6.38 -16.42
N TYR A 148 8.68 7.69 -16.21
CA TYR A 148 7.39 8.37 -16.25
C TYR A 148 6.77 8.48 -17.64
N ARG A 149 7.59 8.47 -18.70
CA ARG A 149 7.09 8.39 -20.09
C ARG A 149 6.46 7.04 -20.43
N LEU A 150 6.62 6.01 -19.59
CA LEU A 150 5.93 4.72 -19.75
C LEU A 150 4.43 4.83 -19.46
N GLY A 151 3.95 5.96 -18.89
CA GLY A 151 2.54 6.13 -18.57
C GLY A 151 2.08 5.10 -17.54
N ILE A 152 1.01 4.36 -17.84
CA ILE A 152 0.45 3.35 -16.93
C ILE A 152 1.38 2.15 -16.72
N ASP A 153 2.19 1.80 -17.73
CA ASP A 153 3.12 0.65 -17.65
C ASP A 153 4.20 0.87 -16.59
N ARG A 154 4.44 2.13 -16.20
CA ARG A 154 5.40 2.46 -15.15
C ARG A 154 5.06 1.77 -13.83
N HIS A 155 3.76 1.55 -13.55
CA HIS A 155 3.26 0.99 -12.29
C HIS A 155 3.77 -0.42 -11.99
N PHE A 156 4.35 -1.11 -12.97
CA PHE A 156 4.89 -2.46 -12.85
C PHE A 156 6.36 -2.58 -13.31
N SER A 157 6.94 -1.49 -13.79
CA SER A 157 8.32 -1.44 -14.27
C SER A 157 9.27 -1.01 -13.15
N LEU A 158 10.50 -1.54 -13.13
CA LEU A 158 11.46 -1.15 -12.11
C LEU A 158 11.76 0.35 -12.15
N LEU A 159 11.82 0.97 -10.96
CA LEU A 159 12.35 2.31 -10.82
C LEU A 159 13.84 2.35 -11.22
N PRO A 160 14.33 3.49 -11.73
CA PRO A 160 15.76 3.70 -11.97
C PRO A 160 16.57 3.45 -10.70
N ALA A 161 17.72 2.79 -10.83
CA ALA A 161 18.60 2.46 -9.71
C ALA A 161 20.01 3.01 -9.93
N LEU A 162 20.73 3.20 -8.83
CA LEU A 162 22.16 3.49 -8.83
C LEU A 162 22.88 2.23 -8.29
N GLY A 163 23.57 1.51 -9.18
CA GLY A 163 24.14 0.20 -8.86
C GLY A 163 23.06 -0.85 -8.52
N ASP A 164 23.39 -1.79 -7.64
CA ASP A 164 22.52 -2.92 -7.29
C ASP A 164 21.53 -2.61 -6.14
N SER A 165 21.43 -1.35 -5.70
CA SER A 165 20.62 -0.97 -4.54
C SER A 165 19.22 -0.45 -4.92
N LEU A 166 18.20 -0.81 -4.12
CA LEU A 166 16.85 -0.25 -4.20
C LEU A 166 16.85 1.20 -3.67
N PHE A 167 17.24 2.14 -4.52
CA PHE A 167 17.50 3.54 -4.15
C PHE A 167 16.31 4.29 -3.54
N PHE A 168 15.08 3.92 -3.92
CA PHE A 168 13.84 4.58 -3.50
C PHE A 168 13.01 3.76 -2.49
N LYS A 169 13.62 2.85 -1.73
CA LYS A 169 12.88 1.98 -0.82
C LYS A 169 12.41 2.73 0.43
N ASN A 170 11.14 2.53 0.84
CA ASN A 170 10.55 3.07 2.07
C ASN A 170 10.57 4.61 2.17
N GLU A 171 10.46 5.33 1.06
CA GLU A 171 10.59 6.80 1.07
C GLU A 171 9.48 7.53 1.84
N PHE A 172 8.32 6.91 2.02
CA PHE A 172 7.20 7.49 2.78
C PHE A 172 7.50 7.73 4.25
N THR A 173 8.41 6.97 4.86
CA THR A 173 8.89 7.19 6.23
C THR A 173 10.20 7.97 6.26
N GLY A 174 10.73 8.34 5.10
CA GLY A 174 11.98 9.07 4.94
C GLY A 174 11.86 10.55 5.31
N PRO A 175 13.02 11.23 5.50
CA PRO A 175 13.07 12.62 5.95
C PRO A 175 12.46 13.63 4.95
N PHE A 176 12.30 13.24 3.68
CA PHE A 176 11.76 14.10 2.63
C PHE A 176 10.24 13.96 2.45
N ALA A 177 9.60 12.94 3.01
CA ALA A 177 8.18 12.66 2.74
C ALA A 177 7.23 13.80 3.17
N SER A 178 7.60 14.51 4.23
CA SER A 178 6.83 15.63 4.80
C SER A 178 6.85 16.88 3.92
N SER A 179 7.82 17.03 3.01
CA SER A 179 7.92 18.22 2.14
C SER A 179 7.16 18.09 0.83
N TRP A 180 6.68 16.89 0.47
CA TRP A 180 6.01 16.68 -0.82
C TRP A 180 4.67 17.42 -0.87
N SER A 181 4.27 17.92 -2.03
CA SER A 181 2.97 18.57 -2.16
C SER A 181 1.87 17.53 -2.41
N ASP A 182 0.70 17.74 -1.82
CA ASP A 182 -0.50 16.94 -2.12
C ASP A 182 -0.87 17.01 -3.61
N THR A 183 -0.65 18.16 -4.26
CA THR A 183 -0.87 18.34 -5.72
C THR A 183 0.02 17.46 -6.60
N TRP A 184 1.09 16.89 -6.06
CA TRP A 184 1.96 15.97 -6.81
C TRP A 184 1.30 14.61 -6.94
N PHE A 185 0.65 14.14 -5.88
CA PHE A 185 -0.12 12.89 -5.88
C PHE A 185 -1.38 12.98 -6.75
N GLU A 186 -2.01 14.16 -6.77
CA GLU A 186 -3.14 14.44 -7.67
C GLU A 186 -2.74 14.31 -9.14
N ARG A 187 -1.65 14.98 -9.53
CA ARG A 187 -1.14 14.95 -10.92
C ARG A 187 -0.65 13.57 -11.35
N ASP A 188 -0.28 12.73 -10.38
CA ASP A 188 0.16 11.35 -10.60
C ASP A 188 -0.99 10.34 -10.63
N ASP A 189 -2.24 10.80 -10.53
CA ASP A 189 -3.46 9.98 -10.53
C ASP A 189 -3.50 8.91 -9.41
N ALA A 190 -2.72 9.11 -8.33
CA ALA A 190 -2.73 8.21 -7.18
C ALA A 190 -4.06 8.30 -6.42
N TRP A 191 -4.68 9.48 -6.44
CA TRP A 191 -5.90 9.77 -5.68
C TRP A 191 -7.14 9.09 -6.23
N THR A 192 -7.24 8.83 -7.53
CA THR A 192 -8.41 8.15 -8.09
C THR A 192 -8.57 6.76 -7.48
N GLU A 193 -7.47 6.00 -7.41
CA GLU A 193 -7.44 4.70 -6.77
C GLU A 193 -7.69 4.80 -5.26
N MET A 194 -6.99 5.71 -4.58
CA MET A 194 -7.10 5.84 -3.12
C MET A 194 -8.48 6.33 -2.67
N THR A 195 -9.17 7.13 -3.48
CA THR A 195 -10.56 7.54 -3.23
C THR A 195 -11.49 6.34 -3.30
N GLN A 196 -11.37 5.51 -4.34
CA GLN A 196 -12.20 4.31 -4.50
C GLN A 196 -11.98 3.34 -3.34
N LEU A 197 -10.72 3.14 -2.94
CA LEU A 197 -10.37 2.35 -1.77
C LEU A 197 -11.03 2.91 -0.50
N ALA A 198 -10.91 4.22 -0.27
CA ALA A 198 -11.45 4.85 0.92
C ALA A 198 -12.98 4.80 0.98
N GLU A 199 -13.66 4.96 -0.16
CA GLU A 199 -15.12 4.81 -0.27
C GLU A 199 -15.57 3.37 0.03
N GLN A 200 -14.83 2.37 -0.45
CA GLN A 200 -15.10 0.97 -0.14
C GLN A 200 -14.98 0.70 1.36
N ILE A 201 -13.89 1.17 1.98
CA ILE A 201 -13.69 1.09 3.44
C ILE A 201 -14.81 1.83 4.18
N ALA A 202 -15.23 3.00 3.70
CA ALA A 202 -16.29 3.78 4.34
C ALA A 202 -17.67 3.14 4.26
N SER A 203 -17.95 2.39 3.20
CA SER A 203 -19.27 1.77 2.97
C SER A 203 -19.55 0.58 3.90
N THR A 204 -18.57 0.19 4.70
CA THR A 204 -18.52 -1.07 5.44
C THR A 204 -18.20 -0.88 6.93
N ILE A 205 -17.86 0.35 7.34
CA ILE A 205 -17.82 0.84 8.72
C ILE A 205 -19.20 1.39 9.09
#